data_AF-A0A086AQ24-F1
#
_entry.id   AF-A0A086AQ24-F1
#
_cell.length_a   1.000
_cell.length_b   1.000
_cell.length_c   1.000
_cell.angle_alpha   90.00
_cell.angle_beta   90.00
_cell.angle_gamma   90.00
#
_symmetry.space_group_name_H-M   'P 1'
#
loop_
_entity.id
_entity.type
_entity.pdbx_description
1 polymer ?
#
loop_
_entity_poly.entity_id
_entity_poly.type
_entity_poly.pdbx_seq_one_letter_code
_entity_poly.pdbx_strand_id
1 'polypeptide(L)'
;MKLRKITVEDNVYLYTMTGKVDLPAQEGTLTIKIFLKDYKLTPLLVDFLTWDDPIIGLPLNFGFPLIKPLTDEKEVVNLNRPKYVRECILFGLQKGWTGKNKLEPLDGLEVLRNLGYDVSALTVKKVDSK
;
A
#
# COMPACT_ATOMS: atom_id res chain seq x y z
N MET A 1 -12.14 -2.30 15.54
CA MET A 1 -11.03 -2.68 14.64
C MET A 1 -9.73 -2.67 15.43
N LYS A 2 -8.93 -3.74 15.40
CA LYS A 2 -7.72 -3.89 16.24
C LYS A 2 -6.49 -3.34 15.49
N LEU A 3 -5.77 -2.40 16.11
CA LEU A 3 -4.50 -1.91 15.57
C LEU A 3 -3.45 -3.03 15.64
N ARG A 4 -2.77 -3.28 14.51
CA ARG A 4 -1.58 -4.15 14.45
C ARG A 4 -0.35 -3.33 14.84
N LYS A 5 0.66 -3.99 15.43
CA LYS A 5 1.90 -3.36 15.88
C LYS A 5 3.07 -3.83 15.02
N ILE A 6 3.98 -2.93 14.68
CA ILE A 6 5.25 -3.25 14.03
C ILE A 6 6.35 -2.34 14.60
N THR A 7 7.57 -2.87 14.70
CA THR A 7 8.76 -2.08 15.03
C THR A 7 9.58 -1.91 13.74
N VAL A 8 9.93 -0.67 13.41
CA VAL A 8 10.78 -0.34 12.27
C VAL A 8 11.87 0.58 12.80
N GLU A 9 13.12 0.18 12.60
CA GLU A 9 14.27 0.79 13.28
C GLU A 9 14.03 0.80 14.79
N ASP A 10 14.19 1.95 15.46
CA ASP A 10 14.02 2.09 16.90
C ASP A 10 12.60 2.54 17.31
N ASN A 11 11.69 2.69 16.33
CA ASN A 11 10.36 3.23 16.55
C ASN A 11 9.27 2.14 16.48
N VAL A 12 8.27 2.28 17.34
CA VAL A 12 7.07 1.44 17.32
C VAL A 12 5.97 2.15 16.56
N TYR A 13 5.33 1.43 15.65
CA TYR A 13 4.20 1.91 14.86
C TYR A 13 2.96 1.05 15.09
N LEU A 14 1.80 1.68 14.94
CA LEU A 14 0.49 1.05 14.98
C LEU A 14 -0.17 1.25 13.62
N TYR A 15 -0.84 0.23 13.08
CA TYR A 15 -1.45 0.35 11.75
C TYR A 15 -2.75 -0.42 11.59
N THR A 16 -3.58 0.05 10.66
CA THR A 16 -4.75 -0.63 10.14
C THR A 16 -4.69 -0.67 8.62
N MET A 17 -5.38 -1.64 8.03
CA MET A 17 -5.61 -1.68 6.58
C MET A 17 -7.11 -1.72 6.32
N THR A 18 -7.58 -0.89 5.40
CA THR A 18 -8.98 -0.82 5.00
C THR A 18 -9.07 -0.87 3.49
N GLY A 19 -9.97 -1.71 2.98
CA GLY A 19 -10.31 -1.76 1.57
C GLY A 19 -11.59 -0.98 1.26
N LYS A 20 -11.63 -0.33 0.12
CA LYS A 20 -12.83 0.24 -0.49
C LYS A 20 -12.88 -0.18 -1.95
N VAL A 21 -14.08 -0.46 -2.44
CA VAL A 21 -14.32 -0.86 -3.82
C VAL A 21 -15.30 0.13 -4.44
N ASP A 22 -14.98 0.57 -5.65
CA ASP A 22 -15.86 1.30 -6.54
C ASP A 22 -16.24 0.38 -7.71
N LEU A 23 -17.36 -0.33 -7.56
CA LEU A 23 -17.84 -1.28 -8.57
C LEU A 23 -18.15 -0.61 -9.92
N PRO A 24 -18.80 0.57 -9.98
CA PRO A 24 -18.99 1.30 -11.24
C PRO A 24 -17.68 1.60 -11.98
N ALA A 25 -16.63 2.01 -11.26
CA ALA A 25 -15.33 2.32 -11.85
C ALA A 25 -14.45 1.08 -12.08
N GLN A 26 -14.82 -0.07 -11.52
CA GLN A 26 -13.97 -1.28 -11.41
C GLN A 26 -12.63 -0.98 -10.75
N GLU A 27 -12.66 -0.13 -9.72
CA GLU A 27 -11.49 0.31 -8.98
C GLU A 27 -11.56 -0.12 -7.53
N GLY A 28 -10.38 -0.32 -6.95
CA GLY A 28 -10.20 -0.74 -5.59
C GLY A 28 -9.09 0.03 -4.92
N THR A 29 -9.34 0.54 -3.71
CA THR A 29 -8.32 1.18 -2.89
C THR A 29 -8.09 0.38 -1.62
N LEU A 30 -6.86 -0.10 -1.43
CA LEU A 30 -6.38 -0.52 -0.12
C LEU A 30 -5.59 0.61 0.52
N THR A 31 -6.11 1.13 1.64
CA THR A 31 -5.41 2.14 2.43
C THR A 31 -4.72 1.47 3.62
N ILE A 32 -3.41 1.65 3.72
CA ILE A 32 -2.65 1.38 4.95
C ILE A 32 -2.54 2.69 5.72
N LYS A 33 -3.15 2.73 6.91
CA LYS A 33 -3.10 3.87 7.83
C LYS A 33 -2.16 3.54 8.99
N ILE A 34 -1.09 4.33 9.14
CA ILE A 34 0.00 4.06 10.06
C ILE A 34 0.18 5.24 11.02
N PHE A 35 0.36 4.95 12.30
CA PHE A 35 0.60 5.92 13.36
C PHE A 35 1.94 5.61 14.02
N LEU A 36 2.68 6.65 14.38
CA LEU A 36 3.74 6.50 15.37
C LEU A 36 3.09 6.19 16.72
N LYS A 37 3.66 5.25 17.49
CA LYS A 37 3.15 4.92 18.82
C LYS A 37 3.11 6.21 19.67
N ASP A 38 2.02 6.37 20.43
CA ASP A 38 1.74 7.53 21.28
C ASP A 38 1.43 8.85 20.52
N TYR A 39 1.48 8.86 19.18
CA TYR A 39 1.12 10.00 18.32
C TYR A 39 0.11 9.60 17.24
N LYS A 40 -1.19 9.77 17.51
CA LYS A 40 -2.27 9.32 16.61
C LYS A 40 -2.88 10.41 15.72
N LEU A 41 -2.52 11.67 15.90
CA LEU A 41 -3.19 12.79 15.23
C LEU A 41 -2.81 12.92 13.75
N THR A 42 -1.61 12.47 13.39
CA THR A 42 -0.99 12.68 12.07
C THR A 42 -0.54 11.35 11.45
N PRO A 43 -1.48 10.45 11.09
CA PRO A 43 -1.12 9.19 10.46
C PRO A 43 -0.46 9.41 9.09
N LEU A 44 0.41 8.49 8.71
CA LEU A 44 0.76 8.24 7.33
C LEU A 44 -0.38 7.46 6.66
N LEU A 45 -0.79 7.92 5.48
CA LEU A 45 -1.73 7.21 4.62
C LEU A 45 -0.98 6.75 3.37
N VAL A 46 -1.11 5.47 3.04
CA VAL A 46 -0.59 4.91 1.79
C VAL A 46 -1.73 4.19 1.08
N ASP A 47 -2.09 4.70 -0.08
CA ASP A 47 -3.23 4.25 -0.87
C ASP A 47 -2.75 3.44 -2.06
N PHE A 48 -3.16 2.18 -2.12
CA PHE A 48 -2.93 1.29 -3.25
C PHE A 48 -4.18 1.26 -4.10
N LEU A 49 -4.22 2.13 -5.11
CA LEU A 49 -5.28 2.13 -6.12
C LEU A 49 -4.96 1.07 -7.18
N THR A 50 -5.80 0.05 -7.27
CA THR A 50 -5.72 -1.01 -8.27
C THR A 50 -7.05 -1.13 -8.99
N TRP A 51 -7.09 -1.89 -10.09
CA TRP A 51 -8.39 -2.43 -10.51
C TRP A 51 -8.98 -3.30 -9.39
N ASP A 52 -10.30 -3.39 -9.38
CA ASP A 52 -11.05 -4.36 -8.60
C ASP A 52 -11.81 -5.28 -9.55
N ASP A 53 -11.88 -6.55 -9.20
CA ASP A 53 -12.66 -7.54 -9.92
C ASP A 53 -13.71 -8.13 -8.96
N PRO A 54 -14.99 -8.25 -9.36
CA PRO A 54 -16.04 -8.76 -8.48
C PRO A 54 -15.81 -10.17 -7.92
N ILE A 55 -14.90 -10.95 -8.52
CA ILE A 55 -14.56 -12.33 -8.13
C ILE A 55 -13.27 -12.37 -7.31
N ILE A 56 -12.21 -11.66 -7.73
CA ILE A 56 -10.89 -11.63 -7.08
C ILE A 56 -10.89 -10.65 -5.87
N GLY A 57 -11.70 -9.60 -5.93
CA GLY A 57 -11.65 -8.44 -5.04
C GLY A 57 -10.32 -7.71 -5.13
N LEU A 58 -9.97 -6.95 -4.07
CA LEU A 58 -8.75 -6.15 -4.01
C LEU A 58 -7.51 -7.05 -4.15
N PRO A 59 -6.80 -7.05 -5.29
CA PRO A 59 -5.80 -8.08 -5.62
C PRO A 59 -4.68 -8.17 -4.59
N LEU A 60 -4.21 -7.01 -4.11
CA LEU A 60 -3.14 -6.93 -3.13
C LEU A 60 -3.57 -7.30 -1.69
N ASN A 61 -4.87 -7.44 -1.41
CA ASN A 61 -5.38 -7.91 -0.12
C ASN A 61 -5.24 -9.43 0.03
N PHE A 62 -5.53 -10.17 -1.05
CA PHE A 62 -5.45 -11.63 -1.07
C PHE A 62 -4.08 -12.13 -1.52
N GLY A 63 -3.38 -11.32 -2.31
CA GLY A 63 -2.07 -11.64 -2.85
C GLY A 63 -2.13 -11.68 -4.36
N PHE A 64 -1.24 -10.92 -5.00
CA PHE A 64 -1.16 -10.88 -6.46
C PHE A 64 0.29 -11.15 -6.91
N PRO A 65 0.51 -12.03 -7.90
CA PRO A 65 1.85 -12.31 -8.41
C PRO A 65 2.39 -11.08 -9.17
N LEU A 66 3.50 -10.52 -8.68
CA LEU A 66 4.26 -9.49 -9.39
C LEU A 66 5.66 -10.01 -9.73
N ILE A 67 6.23 -9.45 -10.78
CA ILE A 67 7.56 -9.77 -11.27
C ILE A 67 8.52 -8.63 -10.95
N LYS A 68 9.78 -8.96 -10.63
CA LYS A 68 10.89 -8.02 -10.64
C LYS A 68 11.67 -8.15 -11.94
N PRO A 69 11.53 -7.23 -12.90
CA PRO A 69 12.09 -7.42 -14.25
C PRO A 69 13.60 -7.59 -14.29
N LEU A 70 14.33 -7.01 -13.33
CA LEU A 70 15.80 -7.09 -13.29
C LEU A 70 16.33 -8.46 -12.87
N THR A 71 15.54 -9.24 -12.12
CA THR A 71 15.96 -10.54 -11.56
C THR A 71 15.12 -11.71 -12.05
N ASP A 72 14.05 -11.44 -12.82
CA ASP A 72 13.01 -12.41 -13.21
C ASP A 72 12.34 -13.12 -12.01
N GLU A 73 12.47 -12.53 -10.81
CA GLU A 73 11.87 -13.08 -9.59
C GLU A 73 10.37 -12.79 -9.58
N LYS A 74 9.57 -13.84 -9.39
CA LYS A 74 8.11 -13.75 -9.20
C LYS A 74 7.77 -13.91 -7.73
N GLU A 75 7.03 -12.96 -7.18
CA GLU A 75 6.56 -13.03 -5.81
C GLU A 75 5.06 -12.71 -5.72
N VAL A 76 4.34 -13.47 -4.89
CA VAL A 76 2.97 -13.13 -4.50
C VAL A 76 3.00 -12.00 -3.47
N VAL A 77 2.64 -10.81 -3.92
CA VAL A 77 2.56 -9.58 -3.12
C VAL A 77 1.22 -9.51 -2.40
N ASN A 78 1.24 -9.64 -1.08
CA ASN A 78 0.07 -9.54 -0.21
C ASN A 78 0.34 -8.52 0.91
N LEU A 79 -0.42 -7.42 0.94
CA LEU A 79 -0.24 -6.31 1.89
C LEU A 79 -0.56 -6.66 3.35
N ASN A 80 -1.18 -7.82 3.61
CA ASN A 80 -1.30 -8.34 4.98
C ASN A 80 0.02 -8.84 5.55
N ARG A 81 1.05 -9.08 4.72
CA ARG A 81 2.39 -9.42 5.18
C ARG A 81 3.06 -8.18 5.80
N PRO A 82 3.58 -8.24 7.04
CA PRO A 82 4.18 -7.09 7.72
C PRO A 82 5.31 -6.40 6.96
N LYS A 83 6.02 -7.12 6.08
CA LYS A 83 7.11 -6.55 5.28
C LYS A 83 6.66 -5.35 4.45
N TYR A 84 5.49 -5.37 3.82
CA TYR A 84 5.05 -4.24 2.99
C TYR A 84 4.65 -3.02 3.82
N VAL A 85 4.16 -3.23 5.04
CA VAL A 85 3.89 -2.14 5.99
C VAL A 85 5.20 -1.48 6.42
N ARG A 86 6.26 -2.28 6.64
CA ARG A 86 7.60 -1.76 6.88
C ARG A 86 8.08 -0.89 5.72
N GLU A 87 7.94 -1.37 4.48
CA GLU A 87 8.36 -0.59 3.30
C GLU A 87 7.55 0.71 3.13
N CYS A 88 6.25 0.70 3.43
CA CYS A 88 5.44 1.92 3.49
C CYS A 88 5.96 2.93 4.52
N ILE A 89 6.38 2.46 5.70
CA ILE A 89 6.95 3.32 6.75
C ILE A 89 8.24 3.95 6.25
N LEU A 90 9.18 3.14 5.74
CA LEU A 90 10.47 3.63 5.24
C LEU A 90 10.29 4.64 4.10
N PHE A 91 9.37 4.36 3.18
CA PHE A 91 9.03 5.27 2.10
C PHE A 91 8.43 6.57 2.61
N GLY A 92 7.53 6.52 3.60
CA GLY A 92 7.00 7.70 4.26
C GLY A 92 8.08 8.55 4.93
N LEU A 93 9.01 7.92 5.65
CA LEU A 93 10.17 8.60 6.25
C LEU A 93 11.02 9.29 5.17
N GLN A 94 11.29 8.61 4.05
CA GLN A 94 12.01 9.17 2.91
C GLN A 94 11.30 10.39 2.31
N LYS A 95 9.96 10.39 2.28
CA LYS A 95 9.13 11.51 1.80
C LYS A 95 8.91 12.60 2.86
N GLY A 96 9.56 12.51 4.03
CA GLY A 96 9.53 13.54 5.07
C GLY A 96 8.43 13.38 6.12
N TRP A 97 7.78 12.22 6.21
CA TRP A 97 6.92 11.91 7.36
C TRP A 97 7.76 11.64 8.60
N THR A 98 7.36 12.19 9.75
CA THR A 98 8.04 12.04 11.05
C THR A 98 7.17 11.38 12.10
N GLY A 99 5.94 10.99 11.74
CA GLY A 99 4.92 10.55 12.70
C GLY A 99 4.20 11.68 13.43
N LYS A 100 4.75 12.91 13.40
CA LYS A 100 4.23 14.08 14.11
C LYS A 100 3.80 15.22 13.18
N ASN A 101 4.04 15.09 11.87
CA ASN A 101 3.56 16.00 10.84
C ASN A 101 2.53 15.30 9.93
N LYS A 102 1.65 16.11 9.34
CA LYS A 102 0.80 15.65 8.25
C LYS A 102 1.64 15.49 6.99
N LEU A 103 1.32 14.47 6.21
CA LEU A 103 1.78 14.26 4.86
C LEU A 103 0.56 13.89 4.02
N GLU A 104 0.52 14.33 2.77
CA GLU A 104 -0.51 13.88 1.84
C GLU A 104 -0.43 12.36 1.64
N PRO A 105 -1.55 11.68 1.30
CA PRO A 105 -1.54 10.26 1.02
C PRO A 105 -0.49 9.90 -0.05
N LEU A 106 0.28 8.85 0.22
CA LEU A 106 1.30 8.35 -0.69
C LEU A 106 0.72 7.31 -1.66
N ASP A 107 1.23 7.30 -2.90
CA ASP A 107 0.94 6.25 -3.88
C ASP A 107 1.61 4.93 -3.45
N GLY A 108 0.81 3.95 -3.05
CA GLY A 108 1.28 2.62 -2.69
C GLY A 108 1.89 1.85 -3.85
N LEU A 109 1.51 2.12 -5.11
CA LEU A 109 2.16 1.51 -6.27
C LEU A 109 3.58 2.07 -6.47
N GLU A 110 3.86 3.32 -6.09
CA GLU A 110 5.23 3.86 -6.07
C GLU A 110 6.12 3.10 -5.06
N VAL A 111 5.57 2.70 -3.92
CA VAL A 111 6.29 1.84 -2.96
C VAL A 111 6.71 0.52 -3.61
N LEU A 112 5.79 -0.15 -4.32
CA LEU A 112 6.08 -1.42 -5.00
C LEU A 112 7.08 -1.24 -6.15
N ARG A 113 6.98 -0.15 -6.92
CA ARG A 113 7.97 0.18 -7.96
C ARG A 113 9.37 0.37 -7.36
N ASN A 114 9.48 1.03 -6.21
CA ASN A 114 10.77 1.20 -5.51
C ASN A 114 11.35 -0.11 -4.97
N LEU A 115 10.52 -1.12 -4.74
CA LEU A 115 10.96 -2.49 -4.44
C LEU A 115 11.33 -3.30 -5.68
N GLY A 116 11.24 -2.70 -6.87
CA GLY A 116 11.60 -3.29 -8.15
C GLY A 116 10.49 -4.08 -8.82
N TYR A 117 9.26 -4.03 -8.32
CA TYR A 117 8.14 -4.73 -8.96
C TYR A 117 7.62 -3.98 -10.19
N ASP A 118 7.28 -4.72 -11.23
CA ASP A 118 6.39 -4.23 -12.28
C ASP A 118 4.95 -4.26 -11.78
N VAL A 119 4.32 -3.09 -11.73
CA VAL A 119 2.94 -2.88 -11.26
C VAL A 119 1.96 -2.59 -12.39
N SER A 120 2.38 -2.67 -13.66
CA SER A 120 1.52 -2.44 -14.83
C SER A 120 0.27 -3.33 -14.81
N ALA A 121 0.43 -4.57 -14.32
CA ALA A 121 -0.66 -5.51 -14.16
C ALA A 121 -1.70 -5.10 -13.10
N LEU A 122 -1.44 -4.09 -12.27
CA LEU A 122 -2.34 -3.60 -11.21
C LEU A 122 -3.02 -2.28 -11.57
N THR A 123 -2.48 -1.53 -12.53
CA THR A 123 -3.01 -0.22 -12.91
C THR A 123 -4.35 -0.36 -13.62
N VAL A 124 -5.32 0.47 -13.25
CA VAL A 124 -6.60 0.59 -13.94
C VAL A 124 -6.32 1.05 -15.36
N LYS A 125 -6.77 0.29 -16.37
CA LYS A 125 -6.71 0.76 -17.76
C LYS A 125 -7.69 1.92 -17.89
N LYS A 126 -7.18 3.14 -18.05
CA LYS A 126 -8.00 4.24 -18.54
C LYS A 126 -8.50 3.83 -19.93
N VAL A 127 -9.80 3.60 -20.05
CA VAL A 127 -10.43 3.57 -21.38
C VAL A 127 -10.40 5.01 -21.83
N ASP A 128 -9.53 5.32 -22.81
CA ASP A 128 -9.58 6.61 -23.47
C ASP A 128 -10.98 6.78 -24.08
N SER A 129 -11.76 7.69 -23.51
CA SER A 129 -13.04 8.11 -24.07
C SER A 129 -12.77 8.69 -25.45
N LYS A 130 -13.19 7.97 -26.50
CA LYS A 130 -13.32 8.50 -27.85
C LYS A 130 -14.42 9.54 -27.94
#